data_AF-A0A7J8TQS5-F1
#
_entry.id   AF-A0A7J8TQS5-F1
#
_cell.length_a   1.000
_cell.length_b   1.000
_cell.length_c   1.000
_cell.angle_alpha   90.00
_cell.angle_beta   90.00
_cell.angle_gamma   90.00
#
_symmetry.space_group_name_H-M   'P 1'
#
loop_
_entity.id
_entity.type
_entity.pdbx_description
1 polymer ?
#
loop_
_entity_poly.entity_id
_entity_poly.type
_entity_poly.pdbx_seq_one_letter_code
_entity_poly.pdbx_strand_id
1 'polypeptide(L)'
;MAGSQALLAFKNNGSMVVKTYNISSYSSIVEGKLSFDVWDLEAEAGSDGKMVLYGSLKVEESAEKLNQVWQVGPGIADGHPMKHEFDKANLGSVGELQLVEKLTPSSPSPSPQVANANSGYGLRVTQLNVGFWILGLIYFIVFM
;
A
#
# COMPACT_ATOMS: atom_id res chain seq x y z
N MET A 1 -11.08 -3.50 -8.33
CA MET A 1 -12.41 -3.10 -7.82
C MET A 1 -13.18 -2.37 -8.91
N ALA A 2 -14.48 -2.59 -9.03
CA ALA A 2 -15.30 -1.78 -9.93
C ALA A 2 -15.37 -0.32 -9.44
N GLY A 3 -15.32 0.62 -10.37
CA GLY A 3 -15.25 2.07 -10.11
C GLY A 3 -13.86 2.60 -9.77
N SER A 4 -12.84 1.75 -9.67
CA SER A 4 -11.46 2.17 -9.41
C SER A 4 -10.66 2.37 -10.69
N GLN A 5 -9.57 3.12 -10.55
CA GLN A 5 -8.55 3.31 -11.57
C GLN A 5 -7.24 2.71 -11.06
N ALA A 6 -6.49 2.02 -11.92
CA ALA A 6 -5.35 1.23 -11.48
C ALA A 6 -4.12 1.46 -12.36
N LEU A 7 -2.96 1.52 -11.70
CA LEU A 7 -1.66 1.23 -12.28
C LEU A 7 -1.35 -0.23 -11.99
N LEU A 8 -1.01 -0.99 -13.03
CA LEU A 8 -0.69 -2.40 -12.89
C LEU A 8 0.66 -2.69 -13.52
N ALA A 9 1.59 -3.17 -12.68
CA ALA A 9 2.86 -3.74 -13.11
C ALA A 9 2.71 -5.25 -13.29
N PHE A 10 3.18 -5.79 -14.42
CA PHE A 10 3.24 -7.23 -14.63
C PHE A 10 4.29 -7.60 -15.67
N LYS A 11 4.62 -8.89 -15.72
CA LYS A 11 5.53 -9.44 -16.73
C LYS A 11 4.77 -9.77 -18.01
N ASN A 12 5.17 -9.15 -19.11
CA ASN A 12 4.64 -9.43 -20.45
C ASN A 12 5.79 -9.85 -21.36
N ASN A 13 5.71 -11.06 -21.94
CA ASN A 13 6.74 -11.62 -22.84
C ASN A 13 8.18 -11.49 -22.31
N GLY A 14 8.38 -11.71 -21.01
CA GLY A 14 9.71 -11.66 -20.40
C GLY A 14 10.11 -10.29 -19.83
N SER A 15 9.45 -9.20 -20.22
CA SER A 15 9.74 -7.84 -19.75
C SER A 15 8.72 -7.37 -18.72
N MET A 16 9.17 -6.56 -17.76
CA MET A 16 8.24 -5.80 -16.92
C MET A 16 7.59 -4.68 -17.74
N VAL A 17 6.29 -4.50 -17.54
CA VAL A 17 5.52 -3.40 -18.12
C VAL A 17 4.59 -2.82 -17.07
N VAL A 18 4.28 -1.54 -17.22
CA VAL A 18 3.25 -0.85 -16.43
C VAL A 18 2.15 -0.41 -17.37
N LYS A 19 0.89 -0.70 -17.01
CA LYS A 19 -0.29 -0.32 -17.76
C LYS A 19 -1.33 0.32 -16.88
N THR A 20 -2.16 1.17 -17.47
CA THR A 20 -3.26 1.88 -16.80
C THR A 20 -4.59 1.22 -17.12
N TYR A 21 -5.47 1.10 -16.14
CA TYR A 21 -6.79 0.50 -16.29
C TYR A 21 -7.85 1.39 -15.65
N ASN A 22 -8.90 1.70 -16.42
CA ASN A 22 -10.12 2.31 -15.88
C ASN A 22 -11.16 1.20 -15.67
N ILE A 23 -11.29 0.73 -14.43
CA ILE A 23 -12.08 -0.45 -14.11
C ILE A 23 -13.53 -0.04 -13.84
N SER A 24 -14.31 0.12 -14.90
CA SER A 24 -15.74 0.43 -14.78
C SER A 24 -16.58 -0.78 -14.34
N SER A 25 -16.17 -2.00 -14.69
CA SER A 25 -16.87 -3.24 -14.32
C SER A 25 -15.90 -4.43 -14.19
N TYR A 26 -16.40 -5.57 -13.69
CA TYR A 26 -15.64 -6.83 -13.62
C TYR A 26 -15.69 -7.66 -14.90
N SER A 27 -16.62 -7.35 -15.80
CA SER A 27 -16.82 -8.10 -17.05
C SER A 27 -15.89 -7.64 -18.17
N SER A 28 -15.30 -6.45 -18.05
CA SER A 28 -14.38 -5.90 -19.04
C SER A 28 -13.25 -5.15 -18.34
N ILE A 29 -12.10 -5.82 -18.21
CA ILE A 29 -10.87 -5.23 -17.68
C ILE A 29 -9.96 -4.90 -18.86
N VAL A 30 -10.08 -3.67 -19.35
CA VAL A 30 -9.34 -3.18 -20.53
C VAL A 30 -8.41 -2.05 -20.15
N GLU A 31 -7.28 -1.99 -20.83
CA GLU A 31 -6.33 -0.90 -20.71
C GLU A 31 -7.02 0.42 -21.11
N GLY A 32 -6.75 1.49 -20.38
CA GLY A 32 -7.40 2.77 -20.64
C GLY A 32 -6.75 3.92 -19.89
N LYS A 33 -6.99 5.13 -20.36
CA LYS A 33 -6.48 6.35 -19.73
C LYS A 33 -7.13 6.58 -18.37
N LEU A 34 -6.36 7.08 -17.42
CA LEU A 34 -6.84 7.52 -16.12
C LEU A 34 -7.46 8.94 -16.22
N SER A 35 -8.29 9.30 -15.24
CA SER A 35 -8.90 10.63 -15.10
C SER A 35 -7.92 11.70 -14.61
N PHE A 36 -6.70 11.29 -14.26
CA PHE A 36 -5.59 12.14 -13.87
C PHE A 36 -4.34 11.73 -14.65
N ASP A 37 -3.40 12.65 -14.82
CA ASP A 37 -2.17 12.36 -15.54
C ASP A 37 -1.22 11.52 -14.67
N VAL A 38 -0.48 10.64 -15.32
CA VAL A 38 0.57 9.82 -14.70
C VAL A 38 1.80 9.85 -15.58
N TRP A 39 2.98 9.85 -14.97
CA TRP A 39 4.25 9.91 -15.68
C TRP A 39 5.34 9.15 -14.89
N ASP A 40 6.52 9.00 -15.51
CA ASP A 40 7.65 8.24 -14.95
C ASP A 40 7.27 6.82 -14.48
N LEU A 41 6.41 6.15 -15.26
CA LEU A 41 5.96 4.79 -14.94
C LEU A 41 7.04 3.77 -15.28
N GLU A 42 7.48 3.03 -14.28
CA GLU A 42 8.48 1.97 -14.42
C GLU A 42 8.16 0.83 -13.47
N ALA A 43 8.54 -0.40 -13.83
CA ALA A 43 8.45 -1.52 -12.92
C ALA A 43 9.66 -2.43 -13.05
N GLU A 44 10.09 -2.95 -11.91
CA GLU A 44 11.17 -3.92 -11.82
C GLU A 44 10.71 -5.15 -11.04
N ALA A 45 11.39 -6.27 -11.29
CA ALA A 45 11.18 -7.51 -10.55
C ALA A 45 12.51 -7.97 -9.96
N GLY A 46 12.53 -8.14 -8.64
CA GLY A 46 13.65 -8.73 -7.92
C GLY A 46 13.80 -10.22 -8.22
N SER A 47 14.99 -10.76 -7.97
CA SER A 47 15.27 -12.20 -8.12
C SER A 47 14.44 -13.09 -7.18
N ASP A 48 13.87 -12.50 -6.12
CA ASP A 48 12.96 -13.14 -5.17
C ASP A 48 11.49 -13.13 -5.63
N GLY A 49 11.22 -12.63 -6.84
CA GLY A 49 9.89 -12.56 -7.43
C GLY A 49 9.04 -11.39 -6.92
N LYS A 50 9.59 -10.51 -6.07
CA LYS A 50 8.91 -9.27 -5.68
C LYS A 50 8.94 -8.28 -6.84
N MET A 51 7.83 -7.57 -7.03
CA MET A 51 7.74 -6.51 -8.03
C MET A 51 7.65 -5.16 -7.34
N VAL A 52 8.32 -4.16 -7.90
CA VAL A 52 8.20 -2.76 -7.49
C VAL A 52 7.66 -1.97 -8.66
N LEU A 53 6.66 -1.14 -8.39
CA LEU A 53 6.08 -0.19 -9.34
C LEU A 53 6.51 1.22 -8.91
N TYR A 54 7.15 1.93 -9.83
CA TYR A 54 7.47 3.34 -9.73
C TYR A 54 6.51 4.13 -10.62
N GLY A 55 6.16 5.33 -10.17
CA GLY A 55 5.30 6.22 -10.92
C GLY A 55 4.98 7.49 -10.18
N SER A 56 4.72 8.53 -10.95
CA SER A 56 4.20 9.82 -10.50
C SER A 56 2.77 9.99 -10.98
N LEU A 57 1.92 10.62 -10.16
CA LEU A 57 0.53 10.90 -10.51
C LEU A 57 0.18 12.35 -10.20
N LYS A 58 -0.65 12.96 -11.04
CA LYS A 58 -1.14 14.32 -10.85
C LYS A 58 -2.11 14.33 -9.70
N VAL A 59 -1.81 15.17 -8.72
CA VAL A 59 -2.68 15.50 -7.60
C VAL A 59 -3.13 16.94 -7.77
N GLU A 60 -4.43 17.18 -7.62
CA GLU A 60 -4.96 18.54 -7.62
C GLU A 60 -4.43 19.32 -6.40
N GLU A 61 -4.11 20.61 -6.58
CA GLU A 61 -3.48 21.42 -5.53
C GLU A 61 -4.31 21.50 -4.24
N SER A 62 -5.63 21.45 -4.36
CA SER A 62 -6.55 21.47 -3.23
C SER A 62 -6.80 20.09 -2.59
N ALA A 63 -6.16 19.02 -3.08
CA ALA A 63 -6.40 17.67 -2.56
C ALA A 63 -5.65 17.47 -1.23
N GLU A 64 -6.39 17.30 -0.14
CA GLU A 64 -5.81 16.99 1.17
C GLU A 64 -5.55 15.48 1.36
N LYS A 65 -6.23 14.65 0.57
CA LYS A 65 -6.23 13.20 0.72
C LYS A 65 -6.57 12.47 -0.58
N LEU A 66 -6.12 11.22 -0.67
CA LEU A 66 -6.43 10.29 -1.76
C LEU A 66 -6.95 8.97 -1.19
N ASN A 67 -7.88 8.33 -1.91
CA ASN A 67 -8.28 6.96 -1.61
C ASN A 67 -7.43 6.00 -2.44
N GLN A 68 -6.93 4.96 -1.80
CA GLN A 68 -6.19 3.88 -2.45
C GLN A 68 -6.92 2.55 -2.25
N VAL A 69 -6.78 1.68 -3.23
CA VAL A 69 -7.22 0.29 -3.15
C VAL A 69 -6.08 -0.60 -3.63
N TRP A 70 -5.82 -1.68 -2.90
CA TRP A 70 -4.84 -2.69 -3.26
C TRP A 70 -5.59 -3.99 -3.51
N GLN A 71 -5.31 -4.66 -4.63
CA GLN A 71 -6.00 -5.87 -5.02
C GLN A 71 -4.99 -6.90 -5.52
N VAL A 72 -5.16 -8.14 -5.08
CA VAL A 72 -4.37 -9.27 -5.57
C VAL A 72 -5.26 -10.13 -6.46
N GLY A 73 -4.89 -10.20 -7.74
CA GLY A 73 -5.54 -11.04 -8.72
C GLY A 73 -4.82 -12.38 -8.91
N PRO A 74 -5.49 -13.38 -9.52
CA PRO A 74 -4.91 -14.70 -9.75
C PRO A 74 -3.79 -14.70 -10.81
N GLY A 75 -3.63 -13.61 -11.57
CA GLY A 75 -2.55 -13.44 -12.53
C GLY A 75 -2.97 -12.71 -13.82
N ILE A 76 -2.17 -12.92 -14.86
CA ILE A 76 -2.37 -12.39 -16.21
C ILE A 76 -2.74 -13.56 -17.14
N ALA A 77 -3.82 -13.39 -17.93
CA ALA A 77 -4.24 -14.32 -18.98
C ALA A 77 -4.30 -13.56 -20.30
N ASP A 78 -3.68 -14.11 -21.36
CA ASP A 78 -3.63 -13.49 -22.69
C ASP A 78 -3.14 -12.04 -22.71
N GLY A 79 -2.22 -11.69 -21.80
CA GLY A 79 -1.70 -10.32 -21.67
C GLY A 79 -2.63 -9.34 -20.94
N HIS A 80 -3.73 -9.83 -20.36
CA HIS A 80 -4.70 -9.05 -19.60
C HIS A 80 -4.78 -9.51 -18.14
N PRO A 81 -4.95 -8.59 -17.18
CA PRO A 81 -5.21 -8.97 -15.80
C PRO A 81 -6.54 -9.70 -15.65
N MET A 82 -6.50 -10.78 -14.89
CA MET A 82 -7.71 -11.46 -14.44
C MET A 82 -8.33 -10.72 -13.25
N LYS A 83 -9.66 -10.82 -13.15
CA LYS A 83 -10.43 -10.28 -12.02
C LYS A 83 -9.89 -10.86 -10.70
N HIS A 84 -9.71 -10.00 -9.69
CA HIS A 84 -9.38 -10.44 -8.34
C HIS A 84 -10.56 -11.17 -7.67
N GLU A 85 -10.24 -12.00 -6.68
CA GLU A 85 -11.25 -12.66 -5.85
C GLU A 85 -11.93 -11.68 -4.90
N PHE A 86 -13.17 -11.99 -4.52
CA PHE A 86 -14.01 -11.17 -3.64
C PHE A 86 -13.86 -11.53 -2.16
N ASP A 87 -12.71 -12.08 -1.79
CA ASP A 87 -12.42 -12.46 -0.42
C ASP A 87 -12.28 -11.22 0.45
N LYS A 88 -12.51 -11.40 1.76
CA LYS A 88 -12.49 -10.30 2.73
C LYS A 88 -11.18 -9.48 2.69
N ALA A 89 -10.05 -10.13 2.44
CA ALA A 89 -8.75 -9.45 2.37
C ALA A 89 -8.67 -8.47 1.18
N ASN A 90 -9.12 -8.89 0.01
CA ASN A 90 -9.17 -8.05 -1.19
C ASN A 90 -10.21 -6.93 -1.02
N LEU A 91 -11.43 -7.26 -0.59
CA LEU A 91 -12.48 -6.25 -0.38
C LEU A 91 -12.13 -5.22 0.69
N GLY A 92 -11.37 -5.62 1.71
CA GLY A 92 -10.92 -4.76 2.80
C GLY A 92 -9.62 -4.02 2.53
N SER A 93 -8.93 -4.30 1.41
CA SER A 93 -7.65 -3.65 1.05
C SER A 93 -7.90 -2.27 0.43
N VAL A 94 -8.45 -1.39 1.25
CA VAL A 94 -8.71 0.02 0.95
C VAL A 94 -7.99 0.87 2.00
N GLY A 95 -7.61 2.08 1.63
CA GLY A 95 -6.94 3.01 2.54
C GLY A 95 -7.10 4.45 2.09
N GLU A 96 -6.81 5.36 3.01
CA GLU A 96 -6.77 6.78 2.75
C GLU A 96 -5.33 7.26 2.96
N LEU A 97 -4.79 7.96 1.97
CA LEU A 97 -3.50 8.60 2.02
C LEU A 97 -3.71 10.09 2.27
N GLN A 98 -3.26 10.56 3.44
CA GLN A 98 -3.25 11.98 3.78
C GLN A 98 -2.02 12.63 3.13
N LEU A 99 -2.24 13.68 2.35
CA LEU A 99 -1.18 14.40 1.63
C LEU A 99 -0.64 15.58 2.43
N VAL A 100 -1.47 16.13 3.32
CA VAL A 100 -1.09 17.16 4.28
C VAL A 100 -0.83 16.52 5.63
N GLU A 101 0.38 16.70 6.14
CA GLU A 101 0.72 16.28 7.49
C GLU A 101 0.08 17.27 8.48
N LYS A 102 -1.00 16.85 9.14
CA LYS A 102 -1.52 17.60 10.28
C LYS A 102 -0.57 17.40 11.45
N LEU A 103 0.38 18.31 11.62
CA LEU A 103 1.19 18.40 12.84
C LEU A 103 0.24 18.66 14.01
N THR A 104 -0.10 17.60 14.76
CA THR A 104 -0.68 17.79 16.08
C THR A 104 0.43 18.34 16.98
N PRO A 105 0.19 19.41 17.75
CA PRO A 105 1.15 19.83 18.75
C PRO A 105 1.41 18.63 19.65
N SER A 106 2.66 18.20 19.74
CA SER A 106 3.07 17.18 20.70
C SER A 106 2.57 17.61 22.07
N SER A 107 1.82 16.75 22.75
CA SER A 107 1.42 16.97 24.14
C SER A 107 2.64 17.43 24.94
N PRO A 108 2.52 18.47 25.79
CA PRO A 108 3.65 18.91 26.59
C PRO A 108 4.21 17.73 27.37
N SER A 109 5.54 17.61 27.37
CA SER A 109 6.24 16.57 28.14
C SER A 109 5.74 16.60 29.59
N PRO A 110 5.51 15.44 30.24
CA PRO A 110 5.12 15.43 31.64
C PRO A 110 6.14 16.22 32.47
N SER A 111 5.66 17.11 33.32
CA SER A 111 6.51 17.83 34.27
C SER A 111 7.35 16.84 35.07
N PRO A 112 8.63 17.14 35.39
CA PRO A 112 9.46 16.24 36.17
C PRO A 112 8.79 15.95 37.52
N GLN A 113 8.38 14.69 37.70
CA GLN A 113 7.80 14.21 38.94
C GLN A 113 8.94 13.99 39.94
N VAL A 114 8.89 14.66 41.10
CA VAL A 114 9.88 14.48 42.16
C VAL A 114 9.85 13.02 42.62
N ALA A 115 10.95 12.29 42.49
CA ALA A 115 11.07 10.93 42.97
C ALA A 115 11.04 10.90 44.51
N ASN A 116 9.97 10.35 45.08
CA ASN A 116 9.91 10.07 46.52
C ASN A 116 10.85 8.88 46.81
N ALA A 117 12.00 9.16 47.44
CA ALA A 117 12.99 8.17 47.81
C ALA A 117 12.54 7.38 49.04
N ASN A 118 11.57 6.47 48.88
CA ASN A 118 11.38 5.40 49.84
C ASN A 118 10.57 4.25 49.23
N SER A 119 11.28 3.27 48.69
CA SER A 119 11.04 1.83 48.89
C SER A 119 11.75 1.08 47.77
N GLY A 120 12.76 0.30 48.16
CA GLY A 120 13.60 -0.44 47.24
C GLY A 120 12.88 -1.66 46.69
N TYR A 121 12.51 -1.62 45.42
CA TYR A 121 12.45 -2.77 44.51
C TYR A 121 12.75 -2.25 43.10
N GLY A 122 14.00 -2.46 42.65
CA GLY A 122 14.45 -1.98 41.36
C GLY A 122 13.92 -2.84 40.22
N LEU A 123 13.08 -2.25 39.35
CA LEU A 123 12.85 -2.76 38.00
C LEU A 123 13.42 -1.74 37.01
N ARG A 124 14.60 -2.04 36.45
CA ARG A 124 15.19 -1.23 35.38
C ARG A 124 14.53 -1.62 34.06
N VAL A 125 13.64 -0.77 33.54
CA VAL A 125 13.21 -0.86 32.13
C VAL A 125 14.23 -0.07 31.31
N THR A 126 15.28 -0.76 30.85
CA THR A 126 16.17 -0.25 29.80
C THR A 126 15.51 -0.52 28.45
N GLN A 127 15.21 0.57 27.73
CA GLN A 127 14.55 0.66 26.42
C GLN A 127 13.05 0.32 26.34
N LEU A 128 12.27 1.33 25.99
CA LEU A 128 11.03 1.14 25.23
C LEU A 128 11.38 1.19 23.75
N ASN A 129 11.53 0.03 23.13
CA ASN A 129 11.71 -0.07 21.69
C ASN A 129 10.32 -0.04 21.03
N VAL A 130 9.84 1.15 20.62
CA VAL A 130 8.63 1.28 19.79
C VAL A 130 8.98 0.90 18.35
N GLY A 131 9.08 -0.40 18.11
CA GLY A 131 9.06 -0.96 16.76
C GLY A 131 7.64 -0.93 16.23
N PHE A 132 7.36 -0.07 15.25
CA PHE A 132 6.18 -0.19 14.40
C PHE A 132 6.33 -1.47 13.56
N TRP A 133 5.62 -2.53 13.96
CA TRP A 133 5.51 -3.75 13.17
C TRP A 133 4.33 -3.62 12.21
N ILE A 134 4.60 -3.32 10.94
CA ILE A 134 3.63 -3.58 9.88
C ILE A 134 3.80 -5.04 9.48
N LEU A 135 2.78 -5.84 9.79
CA LEU A 135 2.66 -7.25 9.48
C LEU A 135 2.59 -7.45 7.96
N GLY A 136 3.57 -8.16 7.41
CA GLY A 136 3.48 -8.79 6.10
C GLY A 136 3.83 -10.26 6.26
N LEU A 137 2.84 -11.12 6.52
CA LEU A 137 3.03 -12.56 6.49
C LEU A 137 2.00 -13.19 5.55
N ILE A 138 2.43 -13.34 4.30
CA ILE A 138 1.75 -14.11 3.25
C ILE A 138 2.12 -15.58 3.49
N TYR A 139 1.12 -16.40 3.79
CA TYR A 139 1.29 -17.86 3.86
C TYR A 139 1.36 -18.39 2.42
N PHE A 140 2.53 -18.87 2.01
CA PHE A 140 2.67 -19.70 0.81
C PHE A 140 2.21 -21.11 1.15
N ILE A 141 1.12 -21.58 0.53
CA ILE A 141 0.88 -23.01 0.37
C ILE A 141 1.51 -23.39 -0.97
N VAL A 142 2.66 -24.06 -0.89
CA VAL A 142 3.25 -24.83 -1.99
C VAL A 142 2.37 -26.06 -2.18
N PHE A 143 1.73 -26.22 -3.34
CA PHE A 143 1.37 -27.54 -3.83
C PHE A 143 2.35 -27.94 -4.92
N MET A 144 2.96 -29.09 -4.66
CA MET A 144 3.74 -29.89 -5.59
C MET A 144 2.83 -30.52 -6.63
#